data_AF-R7QMG0-F1
#
_entry.id   AF-R7QMG0-F1
#
_cell.length_a   1.000
_cell.length_b   1.000
_cell.length_c   1.000
_cell.angle_alpha   90.00
_cell.angle_beta   90.00
_cell.angle_gamma   90.00
#
_symmetry.space_group_name_H-M   'P 1'
#
loop_
_entity.id
_entity.type
_entity.pdbx_description
1 polymer ?
#
loop_
_entity_poly.entity_id
_entity_poly.type
_entity_poly.pdbx_seq_one_letter_code
_entity_poly.pdbx_strand_id
1 'polypeptide(L)'
;VGSGGFGIVFKAKFRGETVAVKKIHAHALSNASSIAEFQSEVAVLCTLQHPNILRFVGACTMPPNLMIITEFMSRGTLFDVLHQSQMRVPWSMRKKFAMDTCRGMRYLHDSKLLHRDLKSSNLMLDKDFNCKVGDFGLTRLSRGAAAAQMTGQCGTFQYMAVEVLTSKPYSEKADVFSFGILLWEMVARKLPYFGMQPMQVGMAVVQQGMRPPIPPKCPAPLVKLMKACWDSDPNVRPSFAQLVQALEAMPE
;
A
#
# COMPACT_ATOMS: atom_id res chain seq x y z
N VAL A 1 -16.99 9.93 1.26
CA VAL A 1 -15.62 10.47 1.51
C VAL A 1 -14.71 10.12 0.35
N GLY A 2 -14.91 8.98 -0.29
CA GLY A 2 -14.35 8.66 -1.61
C GLY A 2 -15.08 7.46 -2.24
N SER A 3 -14.79 7.19 -3.51
CA SER A 3 -15.14 5.96 -4.22
C SER A 3 -13.85 5.26 -4.62
N GLY A 4 -13.66 3.99 -4.21
CA GLY A 4 -12.52 3.16 -4.60
C GLY A 4 -12.97 2.01 -5.50
N GLY A 5 -12.01 1.24 -6.03
CA GLY A 5 -12.29 0.13 -6.95
C GLY A 5 -13.18 -0.99 -6.38
N PHE A 6 -13.29 -1.07 -5.05
CA PHE A 6 -14.05 -2.13 -4.35
C PHE A 6 -15.36 -1.64 -3.71
N GLY A 7 -15.67 -0.33 -3.75
CA GLY A 7 -16.82 0.18 -3.01
C GLY A 7 -16.85 1.69 -2.77
N ILE A 8 -17.93 2.13 -2.15
CA ILE A 8 -18.12 3.51 -1.69
C ILE A 8 -17.73 3.60 -0.22
N VAL A 9 -16.94 4.61 0.14
CA VAL A 9 -16.51 4.85 1.52
C VAL A 9 -17.32 6.00 2.13
N PHE A 10 -18.04 5.70 3.20
CA PHE A 10 -18.85 6.63 3.97
C PHE A 10 -18.14 7.01 5.28
N LYS A 11 -18.38 8.24 5.76
CA LYS A 11 -18.05 8.65 7.13
C LYS A 11 -19.30 8.44 7.97
N ALA A 12 -19.17 7.74 9.09
CA ALA A 12 -20.30 7.43 9.97
C ALA A 12 -19.93 7.61 11.45
N LYS A 13 -20.93 7.52 12.32
CA LYS A 13 -20.75 7.33 13.76
C LYS A 13 -21.16 5.92 14.15
N PHE A 14 -20.31 5.22 14.89
CA PHE A 14 -20.60 3.89 15.42
C PHE A 14 -20.21 3.86 16.91
N ARG A 15 -21.19 3.60 17.78
CA ARG A 15 -21.00 3.59 19.26
C ARG A 15 -20.28 4.85 19.80
N GLY A 16 -20.61 6.02 19.23
CA GLY A 16 -20.02 7.31 19.62
C GLY A 16 -18.68 7.64 18.93
N GLU A 17 -18.04 6.69 18.28
CA GLU A 17 -16.79 6.90 17.54
C GLU A 17 -17.05 7.29 16.07
N THR A 18 -16.22 8.16 15.50
CA THR A 18 -16.24 8.44 14.05
C THR A 18 -15.49 7.35 13.30
N VAL A 19 -16.15 6.71 12.33
CA VAL A 19 -15.64 5.56 11.59
C VAL A 19 -15.71 5.76 10.07
N ALA A 20 -14.90 5.01 9.34
CA ALA A 20 -15.03 4.85 7.90
C ALA A 20 -15.76 3.54 7.60
N VAL A 21 -16.75 3.58 6.70
CA VAL A 21 -17.54 2.41 6.29
C VAL A 21 -17.35 2.21 4.79
N LYS A 22 -16.60 1.18 4.40
CA LYS A 22 -16.44 0.73 3.01
C LYS A 22 -17.58 -0.23 2.68
N LYS A 23 -18.55 0.22 1.88
CA LYS A 23 -19.64 -0.63 1.38
C LYS A 23 -19.26 -1.23 0.04
N ILE A 24 -19.28 -2.55 -0.04
CA ILE A 24 -18.96 -3.29 -1.27
C ILE A 24 -20.08 -3.09 -2.28
N HIS A 25 -19.72 -2.92 -3.56
CA HIS A 25 -20.70 -2.71 -4.62
C HIS A 25 -21.64 -3.90 -4.81
N ALA A 26 -22.91 -3.63 -5.14
CA ALA A 26 -23.92 -4.66 -5.33
C ALA A 26 -23.57 -5.68 -6.44
N HIS A 27 -22.86 -5.26 -7.49
CA HIS A 27 -22.44 -6.16 -8.57
C HIS A 27 -21.37 -7.18 -8.13
N ALA A 28 -20.61 -6.89 -7.07
CA ALA A 28 -19.66 -7.84 -6.50
C ALA A 28 -20.37 -8.90 -5.63
N LEU A 29 -21.64 -8.69 -5.27
CA LEU A 29 -22.42 -9.62 -4.45
C LEU A 29 -23.02 -10.78 -5.27
N SER A 30 -23.04 -10.68 -6.60
CA SER A 30 -23.47 -11.78 -7.47
C SER A 30 -22.32 -12.76 -7.80
N ASN A 31 -21.08 -12.44 -7.42
CA ASN A 31 -19.91 -13.27 -7.66
C ASN A 31 -19.44 -13.92 -6.34
N ALA A 32 -19.53 -15.25 -6.28
CA ALA A 32 -19.05 -16.02 -5.12
C ALA A 32 -17.57 -15.78 -4.79
N SER A 33 -16.73 -15.55 -5.81
CA SER A 33 -15.31 -15.22 -5.63
C SER A 33 -15.11 -13.91 -4.88
N SER A 34 -15.89 -12.88 -5.21
CA SER A 34 -15.80 -11.56 -4.58
C SER A 34 -16.30 -11.59 -3.12
N ILE A 35 -17.30 -12.43 -2.81
CA ILE A 35 -17.74 -12.67 -1.43
C ILE A 35 -16.64 -13.37 -0.62
N ALA A 36 -16.00 -14.39 -1.21
CA ALA A 36 -14.89 -15.10 -0.56
C ALA A 36 -13.68 -14.18 -0.32
N GLU A 37 -13.36 -13.30 -1.26
CA GLU A 37 -12.33 -12.27 -1.10
C GLU A 37 -12.66 -11.30 0.04
N PHE A 38 -13.90 -10.82 0.12
CA PHE A 38 -14.37 -9.98 1.23
C PHE A 38 -14.25 -10.70 2.58
N GLN A 39 -14.70 -11.95 2.67
CA GLN A 39 -14.59 -12.74 3.90
C GLN A 39 -13.13 -12.95 4.29
N SER A 40 -12.25 -13.20 3.33
CA SER A 40 -10.81 -13.31 3.57
C SER A 40 -10.20 -11.99 4.04
N GLU A 41 -10.60 -10.85 3.47
CA GLU A 41 -10.14 -9.52 3.91
C GLU A 41 -10.56 -9.26 5.35
N VAL A 42 -11.82 -9.53 5.69
CA VAL A 42 -12.35 -9.39 7.07
C VAL A 42 -11.60 -10.33 8.02
N ALA A 43 -11.37 -11.58 7.64
CA ALA A 43 -10.64 -12.54 8.48
C ALA A 43 -9.21 -12.07 8.78
N VAL A 44 -8.51 -11.54 7.78
CA VAL A 44 -7.18 -10.94 7.97
C VAL A 44 -7.28 -9.74 8.90
N LEU A 45 -8.17 -8.78 8.61
CA LEU A 45 -8.34 -7.56 9.39
C LEU A 45 -8.61 -7.81 10.88
N CYS A 46 -9.39 -8.85 11.22
CA CYS A 46 -9.65 -9.25 12.60
C CYS A 46 -8.40 -9.64 13.39
N THR A 47 -7.33 -10.07 12.71
CA THR A 47 -6.08 -10.51 13.36
C THR A 47 -5.05 -9.40 13.52
N LEU A 48 -5.24 -8.25 12.87
CA LEU A 48 -4.24 -7.18 12.80
C LEU A 48 -4.45 -6.15 13.90
N GLN A 49 -3.41 -5.94 14.71
CA GLN A 49 -3.39 -4.90 15.72
C GLN A 49 -1.99 -4.28 15.82
N HIS A 50 -1.83 -3.08 15.26
CA HIS A 50 -0.57 -2.34 15.29
C HIS A 50 -0.84 -0.84 15.05
N PRO A 51 -0.10 0.11 15.69
CA PRO A 51 -0.34 1.55 15.54
C PRO A 51 -0.23 2.06 14.10
N ASN A 52 0.58 1.42 13.25
CA ASN A 52 0.74 1.76 11.83
C ASN A 52 -0.05 0.84 10.87
N ILE A 53 -1.04 0.10 11.39
CA ILE A 53 -2.01 -0.66 10.60
C ILE A 53 -3.39 -0.06 10.84
N LEU A 54 -4.17 0.10 9.77
CA LEU A 54 -5.52 0.65 9.85
C LEU A 54 -6.38 -0.25 10.74
N ARG A 55 -6.88 0.31 11.84
CA ARG A 55 -7.61 -0.45 12.85
C ARG A 55 -8.99 -0.86 12.33
N PHE A 56 -9.22 -2.17 12.34
CA PHE A 56 -10.52 -2.76 12.12
C PHE A 56 -11.45 -2.49 13.32
N VAL A 57 -12.69 -2.09 13.03
CA VAL A 57 -13.73 -1.83 14.03
C VAL A 57 -14.80 -2.93 13.98
N GLY A 58 -15.15 -3.40 12.79
CA GLY A 58 -16.15 -4.43 12.59
C GLY A 58 -16.51 -4.60 11.12
N ALA A 59 -17.39 -5.56 10.83
CA ALA A 59 -17.91 -5.78 9.48
C ALA A 59 -19.39 -6.15 9.52
N CYS A 60 -20.12 -5.80 8.46
CA CYS A 60 -21.41 -6.41 8.16
C CYS A 60 -21.18 -7.46 7.08
N THR A 61 -21.45 -8.71 7.41
CA THR A 61 -21.21 -9.87 6.54
C THR A 61 -22.49 -10.41 5.90
N MET A 62 -23.63 -9.75 6.12
CA MET A 62 -24.93 -10.15 5.59
C MET A 62 -25.25 -9.40 4.28
N PRO A 63 -25.48 -10.12 3.16
CA PRO A 63 -26.02 -9.52 1.95
C PRO A 63 -27.40 -8.88 2.18
N PRO A 64 -27.77 -7.83 1.44
CA PRO A 64 -27.02 -7.20 0.35
C PRO A 64 -26.03 -6.12 0.83
N ASN A 65 -25.78 -6.00 2.14
CA ASN A 65 -24.99 -4.91 2.70
C ASN A 65 -23.66 -5.42 3.29
N LEU A 66 -22.76 -5.89 2.42
CA LEU A 66 -21.40 -6.20 2.84
C LEU A 66 -20.62 -4.91 3.10
N MET A 67 -20.10 -4.76 4.32
CA MET A 67 -19.42 -3.54 4.76
C MET A 67 -18.22 -3.87 5.65
N ILE A 68 -17.13 -3.13 5.46
CA ILE A 68 -15.97 -3.10 6.37
C ILE A 68 -15.99 -1.76 7.11
N ILE A 69 -15.86 -1.81 8.42
CA ILE A 69 -15.83 -0.64 9.31
C ILE A 69 -14.43 -0.54 9.91
N THR A 70 -13.79 0.61 9.72
CA THR A 70 -12.46 0.92 10.27
C THR A 70 -12.49 2.25 11.02
N GLU A 71 -11.41 2.55 11.72
CA GLU A 71 -11.18 3.92 12.20
C GLU A 71 -11.23 4.94 11.06
N PHE A 72 -11.66 6.16 11.36
CA PHE A 72 -11.72 7.24 10.38
C PHE A 72 -10.41 8.03 10.30
N MET A 73 -9.79 8.02 9.13
CA MET A 73 -8.52 8.71 8.87
C MET A 73 -8.79 10.08 8.24
N SER A 74 -8.85 11.11 9.08
CA SER A 74 -9.42 12.42 8.71
C SER A 74 -8.65 13.21 7.66
N ARG A 75 -7.39 12.85 7.37
CA ARG A 75 -6.57 13.50 6.34
C ARG A 75 -6.59 12.75 5.00
N GLY A 76 -7.42 11.73 4.88
CA GLY A 76 -7.53 10.93 3.66
C GLY A 76 -6.29 10.07 3.45
N THR A 77 -5.91 9.91 2.19
CA THR A 77 -4.77 9.07 1.82
C THR A 77 -3.48 9.86 1.74
N LEU A 78 -2.34 9.17 1.81
CA LEU A 78 -1.06 9.79 1.52
C LEU A 78 -1.03 10.32 0.07
N PHE A 79 -1.65 9.62 -0.89
CA PHE A 79 -1.76 10.10 -2.28
C PHE A 79 -2.37 11.51 -2.35
N ASP A 80 -3.47 11.76 -1.62
CA ASP A 80 -4.13 13.07 -1.59
C ASP A 80 -3.20 14.14 -1.02
N VAL A 81 -2.49 13.81 0.07
CA VAL A 81 -1.49 14.70 0.68
C VAL A 81 -0.26 14.92 -0.21
N LEU A 82 0.10 13.95 -1.06
CA LEU A 82 1.22 14.05 -1.98
C LEU A 82 0.92 14.89 -3.23
N HIS A 83 -0.30 14.78 -3.77
CA HIS A 83 -0.58 15.28 -5.12
C HIS A 83 -1.76 16.26 -5.21
N GLN A 84 -2.68 16.25 -4.25
CA GLN A 84 -3.91 17.07 -4.33
C GLN A 84 -3.94 18.20 -3.31
N SER A 85 -3.16 18.09 -2.23
CA SER A 85 -3.09 19.10 -1.19
C SER A 85 -2.16 20.26 -1.56
N GLN A 86 -2.60 21.49 -1.27
CA GLN A 86 -1.75 22.69 -1.29
C GLN A 86 -0.78 22.76 -0.09
N MET A 87 -0.85 21.78 0.80
CA MET A 87 -0.01 21.70 1.99
C MET A 87 1.46 21.47 1.63
N ARG A 88 2.35 22.20 2.31
CA ARG A 88 3.78 21.88 2.30
C ARG A 88 4.03 20.61 3.10
N VAL A 89 4.71 19.65 2.48
CA VAL A 89 5.07 18.39 3.12
C VAL A 89 6.60 18.30 3.20
N PRO A 90 7.21 18.81 4.29
CA PRO A 90 8.66 18.84 4.45
C PRO A 90 9.23 17.42 4.51
N TRP A 91 10.56 17.30 4.39
CA TRP A 91 11.23 16.00 4.45
C TRP A 91 10.97 15.26 5.76
N SER A 92 10.99 15.94 6.90
CA SER A 92 10.67 15.34 8.21
C SER A 92 9.32 14.60 8.22
N MET A 93 8.29 15.21 7.64
CA MET A 93 6.95 14.60 7.52
C MET A 93 6.96 13.40 6.55
N ARG A 94 7.67 13.49 5.43
CA ARG A 94 7.80 12.38 4.46
C ARG A 94 8.58 11.20 5.04
N LYS A 95 9.66 11.48 5.76
CA LYS A 95 10.45 10.49 6.51
C LYS A 95 9.59 9.81 7.57
N LYS A 96 8.75 10.57 8.28
CA LYS A 96 7.75 10.00 9.21
C LYS A 96 6.79 9.04 8.50
N PHE A 97 6.23 9.43 7.35
CA PHE A 97 5.35 8.53 6.58
C PHE A 97 6.05 7.26 6.12
N ALA A 98 7.29 7.37 5.63
CA ALA A 98 8.11 6.23 5.26
C ALA A 98 8.36 5.31 6.48
N MET A 99 8.71 5.88 7.63
CA MET A 99 8.96 5.15 8.87
C MET A 99 7.73 4.40 9.37
N ASP A 100 6.59 5.10 9.46
CA ASP A 100 5.30 4.56 9.85
C ASP A 100 4.90 3.39 8.93
N THR A 101 5.08 3.57 7.61
CA THR A 101 4.85 2.51 6.61
C THR A 101 5.75 1.30 6.84
N CYS A 102 7.06 1.51 7.05
CA CYS A 102 7.99 0.41 7.30
C CYS A 102 7.63 -0.37 8.57
N ARG A 103 7.20 0.31 9.64
CA ARG A 103 6.79 -0.32 10.89
C ARG A 103 5.54 -1.16 10.71
N GLY A 104 4.53 -0.65 9.98
CA GLY A 104 3.33 -1.41 9.63
C GLY A 104 3.63 -2.64 8.78
N MET A 105 4.44 -2.48 7.72
CA MET A 105 4.80 -3.58 6.83
C MET A 105 5.69 -4.63 7.50
N ARG A 106 6.60 -4.22 8.39
CA ARG A 106 7.37 -5.17 9.23
C ARG A 106 6.44 -6.06 10.03
N TYR A 107 5.45 -5.47 10.71
CA TYR A 107 4.46 -6.21 11.49
C TYR A 107 3.67 -7.23 10.63
N LEU A 108 3.26 -6.86 9.41
CA LEU A 108 2.61 -7.80 8.49
C LEU A 108 3.52 -8.96 8.10
N HIS A 109 4.77 -8.68 7.75
CA HIS A 109 5.74 -9.68 7.31
C HIS A 109 6.14 -10.62 8.45
N ASP A 110 6.25 -10.11 9.68
CA ASP A 110 6.47 -10.93 10.88
C ASP A 110 5.28 -11.87 11.12
N SER A 111 4.06 -11.40 10.81
CA SER A 111 2.82 -12.19 10.81
C SER A 111 2.65 -13.09 9.58
N LYS A 112 3.67 -13.19 8.72
CA LYS A 112 3.68 -13.98 7.47
C LYS A 112 2.60 -13.59 6.47
N LEU A 113 2.19 -12.32 6.47
CA LEU A 113 1.22 -11.75 5.54
C LEU A 113 1.91 -10.85 4.51
N LEU A 114 1.53 -11.00 3.25
CA LEU A 114 1.98 -10.16 2.13
C LEU A 114 0.89 -9.15 1.80
N HIS A 115 1.22 -7.86 1.68
CA HIS A 115 0.23 -6.81 1.39
C HIS A 115 -0.20 -6.82 -0.08
N ARG A 116 0.76 -6.92 -1.00
CA ARG A 116 0.60 -7.06 -2.47
C ARG A 116 0.06 -5.85 -3.24
N ASP A 117 -0.50 -4.85 -2.57
CA ASP A 117 -0.96 -3.60 -3.18
C ASP A 117 -0.44 -2.36 -2.44
N LEU A 118 0.84 -2.35 -2.08
CA LEU A 118 1.42 -1.23 -1.32
C LEU A 118 1.63 -0.02 -2.23
N LYS A 119 0.85 1.05 -1.99
CA LYS A 119 0.88 2.32 -2.74
C LYS A 119 0.36 3.47 -1.88
N SER A 120 0.59 4.71 -2.29
CA SER A 120 0.22 5.90 -1.51
C SER A 120 -1.29 6.06 -1.28
N SER A 121 -2.15 5.51 -2.15
CA SER A 121 -3.61 5.52 -1.95
C SER A 121 -4.07 4.54 -0.86
N ASN A 122 -3.23 3.56 -0.52
CA ASN A 122 -3.52 2.55 0.51
C ASN A 122 -2.84 2.88 1.84
N LEU A 123 -2.22 4.06 1.92
CA LEU A 123 -1.72 4.63 3.16
C LEU A 123 -2.67 5.74 3.61
N MET A 124 -3.19 5.64 4.82
CA MET A 124 -4.16 6.59 5.35
C MET A 124 -3.56 7.42 6.48
N LEU A 125 -4.03 8.66 6.61
CA LEU A 125 -3.49 9.65 7.55
C LEU A 125 -4.55 10.13 8.54
N ASP A 126 -4.24 10.05 9.83
CA ASP A 126 -5.11 10.58 10.89
C ASP A 126 -4.92 12.09 11.08
N LYS A 127 -5.63 12.67 12.06
CA LYS A 127 -5.55 14.11 12.37
C LYS A 127 -4.15 14.59 12.74
N ASP A 128 -3.28 13.71 13.22
CA ASP A 128 -1.92 14.03 13.70
C ASP A 128 -0.85 13.61 12.68
N PHE A 129 -1.26 13.26 11.45
CA PHE A 129 -0.39 12.76 10.38
C PHE A 129 0.34 11.46 10.75
N ASN A 130 -0.29 10.60 11.57
CA ASN A 130 0.14 9.21 11.69
C ASN A 130 -0.31 8.43 10.47
N CYS A 131 0.65 7.75 9.86
CA CYS A 131 0.41 6.94 8.68
C CYS A 131 0.11 5.51 9.08
N LYS A 132 -0.96 4.96 8.49
CA LYS A 132 -1.38 3.58 8.69
C LYS A 132 -1.59 2.89 7.34
N VAL A 133 -1.07 1.68 7.23
CA VAL A 133 -1.29 0.82 6.05
C VAL A 133 -2.71 0.28 6.09
N GLY A 134 -3.44 0.40 4.98
CA GLY A 134 -4.81 -0.06 4.81
C GLY A 134 -5.04 -0.77 3.47
N ASP A 135 -6.28 -1.17 3.23
CA ASP A 135 -6.74 -1.92 2.05
C ASP A 135 -6.08 -3.30 1.89
N PHE A 136 -6.64 -4.30 2.58
CA PHE A 136 -6.09 -5.65 2.69
C PHE A 136 -6.76 -6.65 1.75
N GLY A 137 -7.54 -6.19 0.76
CA GLY A 137 -8.29 -7.06 -0.16
C GLY A 137 -7.42 -8.09 -0.90
N LEU A 138 -6.17 -7.72 -1.20
CA LEU A 138 -5.19 -8.60 -1.85
C LEU A 138 -4.25 -9.31 -0.87
N THR A 139 -4.37 -9.07 0.44
CA THR A 139 -3.46 -9.63 1.44
C THR A 139 -3.63 -11.15 1.58
N ARG A 140 -2.51 -11.87 1.67
CA ARG A 140 -2.49 -13.35 1.76
C ARG A 140 -1.31 -13.86 2.59
N LEU A 141 -1.40 -15.10 3.06
CA LEU A 141 -0.29 -15.81 3.71
C LEU A 141 0.85 -16.09 2.73
N SER A 142 2.08 -15.87 3.17
CA SER A 142 3.31 -16.04 2.38
C SER A 142 3.50 -17.47 1.84
N ARG A 143 3.10 -18.51 2.59
CA ARG A 143 3.26 -19.94 2.21
C ARG A 143 2.20 -20.48 1.23
N GLY A 144 1.23 -19.67 0.82
CA GLY A 144 0.15 -20.06 -0.11
C GLY A 144 0.16 -19.30 -1.43
N ALA A 145 1.17 -18.46 -1.68
CA ALA A 145 1.30 -17.66 -2.90
C ALA A 145 1.82 -18.51 -4.09
N ALA A 146 1.19 -19.66 -4.37
CA ALA A 146 1.22 -20.17 -5.74
C ALA A 146 0.63 -19.06 -6.62
N ALA A 147 1.24 -18.81 -7.79
CA ALA A 147 0.98 -17.70 -8.70
C ALA A 147 -0.51 -17.45 -8.97
N ALA A 148 -1.20 -16.85 -7.99
CA ALA A 148 -2.57 -16.44 -8.13
C ALA A 148 -2.52 -15.32 -9.15
N GLN A 149 -3.13 -15.57 -10.31
CA GLN A 149 -3.34 -14.56 -11.34
C GLN A 149 -3.85 -13.32 -10.61
N MET A 150 -2.97 -12.32 -10.46
CA MET A 150 -3.45 -10.98 -10.17
C MET A 150 -4.20 -10.62 -11.43
N THR A 151 -5.52 -10.70 -11.38
CA THR A 151 -6.39 -10.04 -12.35
C THR A 151 -5.98 -8.58 -12.26
N GLY A 152 -5.12 -8.17 -13.20
CA GLY A 152 -4.46 -6.88 -13.18
C GLY A 152 -5.51 -5.81 -12.99
N GLN A 153 -5.63 -5.30 -11.76
CA GLN A 153 -6.42 -4.11 -11.55
C GLN A 153 -5.68 -3.01 -12.30
N CYS A 154 -6.28 -2.57 -13.39
CA CYS A 154 -5.85 -1.41 -14.16
C CYS A 154 -5.54 -0.26 -13.18
N GLY A 155 -4.26 -0.01 -12.88
CA GLY A 155 -3.87 1.10 -12.00
C GLY A 155 -2.69 0.88 -11.04
N THR A 156 -2.24 -0.36 -10.76
CA THR A 156 -1.12 -0.57 -9.79
C THR A 156 0.23 -0.90 -10.45
N PHE A 157 0.31 -1.10 -11.77
CA PHE A 157 1.55 -1.53 -12.47
C PHE A 157 2.80 -0.74 -12.10
N GLN A 158 2.65 0.54 -11.79
CA GLN A 158 3.72 1.45 -11.38
C GLN A 158 4.44 1.00 -10.10
N TYR A 159 3.77 0.29 -9.19
CA TYR A 159 4.35 -0.14 -7.91
C TYR A 159 4.74 -1.63 -7.92
N MET A 160 4.41 -2.37 -8.97
CA MET A 160 4.57 -3.83 -9.00
C MET A 160 6.01 -4.23 -9.29
N ALA A 161 6.50 -5.22 -8.55
CA ALA A 161 7.81 -5.82 -8.76
C ALA A 161 7.87 -6.60 -10.08
N VAL A 162 9.08 -6.77 -10.63
CA VAL A 162 9.32 -7.46 -11.91
C VAL A 162 8.79 -8.90 -11.88
N GLU A 163 9.04 -9.62 -10.78
CA GLU A 163 8.56 -11.00 -10.61
C GLU A 163 7.03 -11.08 -10.55
N VAL A 164 6.37 -10.05 -10.03
CA VAL A 164 4.91 -9.98 -9.99
C VAL A 164 4.35 -9.70 -11.39
N LEU A 165 4.96 -8.75 -12.12
CA LEU A 165 4.58 -8.39 -13.50
C LEU A 165 4.76 -9.55 -14.49
N THR A 166 5.67 -10.48 -14.18
CA THR A 166 5.98 -11.66 -15.00
C THR A 166 5.31 -12.93 -14.49
N SER A 167 4.40 -12.82 -13.51
CA SER A 167 3.68 -13.95 -12.90
C SER A 167 4.61 -15.06 -12.35
N LYS A 168 5.81 -14.68 -11.93
CA LYS A 168 6.75 -15.58 -11.25
C LYS A 168 6.39 -15.71 -9.77
N PRO A 169 6.83 -16.78 -9.08
CA PRO A 169 6.74 -16.85 -7.62
C PRO A 169 7.39 -15.61 -6.99
N TYR A 170 6.71 -15.03 -6.01
CA TYR A 170 7.17 -13.84 -5.30
C TYR A 170 6.99 -14.01 -3.79
N SER A 171 7.72 -13.20 -3.04
CA SER A 171 7.72 -13.21 -1.57
C SER A 171 7.41 -11.82 -1.02
N GLU A 172 7.69 -11.61 0.27
CA GLU A 172 7.61 -10.32 0.93
C GLU A 172 8.50 -9.25 0.28
N LYS A 173 9.48 -9.67 -0.53
CA LYS A 173 10.34 -8.80 -1.34
C LYS A 173 9.59 -8.04 -2.44
N ALA A 174 8.40 -8.49 -2.84
CA ALA A 174 7.54 -7.74 -3.75
C ALA A 174 7.02 -6.45 -3.09
N ASP A 175 6.60 -6.52 -1.81
CA ASP A 175 6.16 -5.34 -1.06
C ASP A 175 7.31 -4.35 -0.85
N VAL A 176 8.55 -4.84 -0.70
CA VAL A 176 9.75 -4.00 -0.59
C VAL A 176 10.01 -3.22 -1.87
N PHE A 177 9.80 -3.84 -3.04
CA PHE A 177 9.88 -3.14 -4.33
C PHE A 177 8.85 -2.01 -4.41
N SER A 178 7.59 -2.32 -4.06
CA SER A 178 6.52 -1.32 -4.03
C SER A 178 6.83 -0.17 -3.08
N PHE A 179 7.42 -0.48 -1.91
CA PHE A 179 7.92 0.54 -0.99
C PHE A 179 9.03 1.40 -1.60
N GLY A 180 9.94 0.84 -2.40
CA GLY A 180 10.96 1.61 -3.11
C GLY A 180 10.37 2.68 -4.05
N ILE A 181 9.32 2.31 -4.80
CA ILE A 181 8.58 3.24 -5.66
C ILE A 181 7.84 4.29 -4.83
N LEU A 182 7.19 3.87 -3.73
CA LEU A 182 6.49 4.76 -2.81
C LEU A 182 7.45 5.77 -2.14
N LEU A 183 8.66 5.32 -1.74
CA LEU A 183 9.68 6.20 -1.18
C LEU A 183 10.14 7.23 -2.21
N TRP A 184 10.30 6.81 -3.48
CA TRP A 184 10.55 7.75 -4.58
C TRP A 184 9.41 8.75 -4.74
N GLU A 185 8.15 8.31 -4.67
CA GLU A 185 6.97 9.17 -4.79
C GLU A 185 6.94 10.24 -3.70
N MET A 186 7.26 9.86 -2.45
CA MET A 186 7.39 10.80 -1.33
C MET A 186 8.48 11.85 -1.60
N VAL A 187 9.65 11.42 -2.09
CA VAL A 187 10.80 12.30 -2.35
C VAL A 187 10.54 13.24 -3.53
N ALA A 188 10.11 12.68 -4.65
CA ALA A 188 9.92 13.39 -5.90
C ALA A 188 8.64 14.24 -5.92
N ARG A 189 7.65 13.91 -5.07
CA ARG A 189 6.32 14.55 -5.05
C ARG A 189 5.67 14.55 -6.43
N LYS A 190 5.80 13.43 -7.14
CA LYS A 190 5.32 13.23 -8.52
C LYS A 190 4.72 11.84 -8.65
N LEU A 191 3.80 11.70 -9.60
CA LEU A 191 3.27 10.40 -9.97
C LEU A 191 4.40 9.54 -10.57
N PRO A 192 4.60 8.28 -10.10
CA PRO A 192 5.56 7.38 -10.70
C PRO A 192 5.26 7.14 -12.17
N TYR A 193 6.29 7.25 -13.03
CA TYR A 193 6.17 7.07 -14.48
C TYR A 193 5.11 7.96 -15.15
N PHE A 194 4.98 9.21 -14.67
CA PHE A 194 4.04 10.19 -15.21
C PHE A 194 4.07 10.25 -16.75
N GLY A 195 2.89 10.19 -17.37
CA GLY A 195 2.72 10.21 -18.83
C GLY A 195 2.73 8.83 -19.50
N MET A 196 3.02 7.75 -18.78
CA MET A 196 2.97 6.38 -19.30
C MET A 196 1.67 5.67 -18.90
N GLN A 197 1.14 4.86 -19.82
CA GLN A 197 0.00 3.99 -19.51
C GLN A 197 0.44 2.81 -18.64
N PRO A 198 -0.40 2.28 -17.72
CA PRO A 198 0.00 1.24 -16.76
C PRO A 198 0.66 0.00 -17.41
N MET A 199 0.11 -0.50 -18.51
CA MET A 199 0.67 -1.66 -19.22
C MET A 199 2.05 -1.33 -19.84
N GLN A 200 2.23 -0.12 -20.36
CA GLN A 200 3.50 0.35 -20.89
C GLN A 200 4.57 0.44 -19.79
N VAL A 201 4.17 0.88 -18.58
CA VAL A 201 5.07 0.87 -17.41
C VAL A 201 5.51 -0.54 -17.09
N GLY A 202 4.56 -1.48 -17.01
CA GLY A 202 4.87 -2.89 -16.75
C GLY A 202 5.88 -3.45 -17.76
N MET A 203 5.67 -3.21 -19.06
CA MET A 203 6.58 -3.64 -20.11
C MET A 203 7.96 -2.98 -20.00
N ALA A 204 8.04 -1.67 -19.78
CA ALA A 204 9.32 -0.96 -19.66
C ALA A 204 10.11 -1.40 -18.42
N VAL A 205 9.44 -1.63 -17.30
CA VAL A 205 10.06 -2.14 -16.07
C VAL A 205 10.66 -3.53 -16.29
N VAL A 206 9.92 -4.42 -16.96
CA VAL A 206 10.35 -5.81 -17.22
C VAL A 206 11.43 -5.90 -18.30
N GLN A 207 11.25 -5.21 -19.43
CA GLN A 207 12.10 -5.38 -20.61
C GLN A 207 13.33 -4.46 -20.60
N GLN A 208 13.22 -3.27 -20.02
CA GLN A 208 14.27 -2.24 -20.06
C GLN A 208 14.89 -1.97 -18.69
N GLY A 209 14.38 -2.62 -17.63
CA GLY A 209 14.80 -2.31 -16.26
C GLY A 209 14.46 -0.89 -15.83
N MET A 210 13.49 -0.24 -16.46
CA MET A 210 13.15 1.16 -16.22
C MET A 210 12.77 1.39 -14.74
N ARG A 211 13.22 2.52 -14.18
CA ARG A 211 12.84 3.02 -12.85
C ARG A 211 12.55 4.52 -12.92
N PRO A 212 11.78 5.09 -11.99
CA PRO A 212 11.53 6.52 -11.96
C PRO A 212 12.83 7.32 -11.78
N PRO A 213 13.00 8.45 -12.49
CA PRO A 213 14.22 9.25 -12.41
C PRO A 213 14.34 9.89 -11.02
N ILE A 214 15.46 9.67 -10.36
CA ILE A 214 15.72 10.21 -9.02
C ILE A 214 16.00 11.73 -9.13
N PRO A 215 15.36 12.57 -8.29
CA PRO A 215 15.64 14.01 -8.29
C PRO A 215 17.13 14.32 -8.01
N PRO A 216 17.77 15.26 -8.74
CA PRO A 216 19.21 15.54 -8.59
C PRO A 216 19.67 15.94 -7.19
N LYS A 217 18.78 16.53 -6.38
CA LYS A 217 19.05 16.97 -5.01
C LYS A 217 18.72 15.91 -3.94
N CYS A 218 18.42 14.68 -4.35
CA CYS A 218 18.13 13.60 -3.42
C CYS A 218 19.40 13.17 -2.66
N PRO A 219 19.39 13.11 -1.31
CA PRO A 219 20.56 12.68 -0.54
C PRO A 219 21.04 11.28 -0.92
N ALA A 220 22.35 11.09 -1.04
CA ALA A 220 22.95 9.82 -1.46
C ALA A 220 22.50 8.59 -0.63
N PRO A 221 22.33 8.66 0.71
CA PRO A 221 21.80 7.55 1.49
C PRO A 221 20.39 7.13 1.06
N LEU A 222 19.54 8.11 0.72
CA LEU A 222 18.17 7.85 0.29
C LEU A 222 18.12 7.28 -1.13
N VAL A 223 19.00 7.75 -2.02
CA VAL A 223 19.21 7.17 -3.35
C VAL A 223 19.62 5.70 -3.24
N LYS A 224 20.58 5.39 -2.37
CA LYS A 224 21.04 4.01 -2.14
C LYS A 224 19.90 3.13 -1.60
N LEU A 225 19.13 3.64 -0.64
CA LEU A 225 18.00 2.91 -0.06
C LEU A 225 16.91 2.62 -1.11
N MET A 226 16.48 3.62 -1.88
CA MET A 226 15.51 3.43 -2.96
C MET A 226 15.99 2.40 -3.98
N LYS A 227 17.27 2.49 -4.38
CA LYS A 227 17.89 1.54 -5.31
C LYS A 227 17.91 0.11 -4.79
N ALA A 228 18.23 -0.08 -3.51
CA ALA A 228 18.19 -1.39 -2.88
C ALA A 228 16.76 -1.96 -2.81
N CYS A 229 15.74 -1.13 -2.59
CA CYS A 229 14.35 -1.59 -2.53
C CYS A 229 13.84 -2.11 -3.88
N TRP A 230 14.14 -1.42 -4.98
CA TRP A 230 13.59 -1.76 -6.31
C TRP A 230 14.57 -2.52 -7.22
N ASP A 231 15.53 -3.21 -6.62
CA ASP A 231 16.47 -4.07 -7.36
C ASP A 231 15.71 -5.14 -8.15
N SER A 232 16.22 -5.50 -9.32
CA SER A 232 15.62 -6.55 -10.14
C SER A 232 15.76 -7.93 -9.51
N ASP A 233 16.82 -8.18 -8.73
CA ASP A 233 16.93 -9.39 -7.92
C ASP A 233 16.18 -9.22 -6.58
N PRO A 234 15.10 -9.97 -6.31
CA PRO A 234 14.38 -9.87 -5.05
C PRO A 234 15.23 -10.26 -3.82
N ASN A 235 16.27 -11.09 -3.99
CA ASN A 235 17.05 -11.61 -2.87
C ASN A 235 17.95 -10.55 -2.23
N VAL A 236 18.39 -9.56 -3.01
CA VAL A 236 19.26 -8.48 -2.51
C VAL A 236 18.48 -7.32 -1.88
N ARG A 237 17.15 -7.28 -2.07
CA ARG A 237 16.31 -6.24 -1.49
C ARG A 237 16.31 -6.36 0.05
N PRO A 238 16.35 -5.25 0.80
CA PRO A 238 16.33 -5.29 2.27
C PRO A 238 14.99 -5.83 2.79
N SER A 239 14.95 -6.23 4.06
CA SER A 239 13.70 -6.44 4.82
C SER A 239 13.16 -5.12 5.36
N PHE A 240 11.88 -5.05 5.71
CA PHE A 240 11.34 -3.87 6.39
C PHE A 240 12.00 -3.58 7.74
N ALA A 241 12.53 -4.59 8.44
CA ALA A 241 13.34 -4.38 9.64
C ALA A 241 14.64 -3.59 9.34
N GLN A 242 15.34 -3.95 8.26
CA GLN A 242 16.52 -3.20 7.80
C GLN A 242 16.15 -1.80 7.30
N LEU A 243 14.98 -1.64 6.66
CA LEU A 243 14.50 -0.33 6.21
C LEU A 243 14.21 0.63 7.37
N VAL A 244 13.61 0.14 8.46
CA VAL A 244 13.43 0.93 9.69
C VAL A 244 14.77 1.45 10.20
N GLN A 245 15.75 0.57 10.38
CA GLN A 245 17.09 0.95 10.86
C GLN A 245 17.77 1.97 9.93
N ALA A 246 17.68 1.74 8.61
CA ALA A 246 18.29 2.63 7.62
C ALA A 246 17.66 4.03 7.64
N LEU A 247 16.34 4.14 7.79
CA LEU A 247 15.64 5.42 7.86
C LEU A 247 15.85 6.14 9.20
N GLU A 248 15.98 5.41 10.32
CA GLU A 248 16.28 5.97 11.65
C GLU A 248 17.69 6.59 11.68
N ALA A 249 18.66 5.95 11.02
CA ALA A 249 20.03 6.44 10.93
C ALA A 249 20.21 7.67 10.01
N MET A 250 19.20 8.03 9.21
CA MET A 250 19.28 9.24 8.38
C MET A 250 19.08 10.50 9.23
N PRO A 251 19.75 11.62 8.92
CA PRO A 251 19.47 12.91 9.57
C PRO A 251 18.06 13.43 9.23
N GLU A 252 17.60 14.44 9.97
CA GLU A 252 16.39 15.21 9.66
C GLU A 252 16.57 16.19 8.49
#